data_AF-A0A356EAQ7-F1
#
_entry.id   AF-A0A356EAQ7-F1
#
_cell.length_a   1.000
_cell.length_b   1.000
_cell.length_c   1.000
_cell.angle_alpha   90.00
_cell.angle_beta   90.00
_cell.angle_gamma   90.00
#
_symmetry.space_group_name_H-M   'P 1'
#
loop_
_entity.id
_entity.type
_entity.pdbx_description
1 polymer ?
#
loop_
_entity_poly.entity_id
_entity_poly.type
_entity_poly.pdbx_seq_one_letter_code
_entity_poly.pdbx_strand_id
1 'polypeptide(L)'
;MDKKSARIRRAARARHMMREQGVTRLVVHRTPRHIYAQVIAPNGSEVLAAASTVEKVISEQVKYTGNKDAAAVVGKLVAER
;
A
#
# COMPACT_ATOMS: atom_id res chain seq x y z
N MET A 1 -6.98 21.43 -10.09
CA MET A 1 -6.78 20.47 -8.98
C MET A 1 -5.57 19.62 -9.31
N ASP A 2 -4.55 19.61 -8.46
CA ASP A 2 -3.34 18.80 -8.67
C ASP A 2 -3.65 17.29 -8.59
N LYS A 3 -2.79 16.45 -9.19
CA LYS A 3 -3.00 14.99 -9.24
C LYS A 3 -3.08 14.35 -7.84
N LYS A 4 -2.39 14.92 -6.84
CA LYS A 4 -2.35 14.39 -5.47
C LYS A 4 -3.65 14.69 -4.74
N SER A 5 -4.15 15.92 -4.77
CA SER A 5 -5.43 16.29 -4.14
C SER A 5 -6.61 15.54 -4.75
N ALA A 6 -6.65 15.40 -6.08
CA ALA A 6 -7.70 14.63 -6.76
C ALA A 6 -7.72 13.14 -6.31
N ARG A 7 -6.55 12.54 -6.09
CA ARG A 7 -6.42 11.16 -5.59
C ARG A 7 -6.88 11.03 -4.14
N ILE A 8 -6.50 11.97 -3.27
CA ILE A 8 -6.92 11.97 -1.85
C ILE A 8 -8.43 12.08 -1.75
N ARG A 9 -9.04 12.98 -2.54
CA ARG A 9 -10.50 13.14 -2.59
C ARG A 9 -11.22 11.84 -2.98
N ARG A 10 -10.73 11.12 -3.99
CA ARG A 10 -11.32 9.81 -4.40
C ARG A 10 -11.19 8.74 -3.32
N ALA A 11 -10.07 8.71 -2.60
CA ALA A 11 -9.82 7.70 -1.56
C ALA A 11 -10.60 7.98 -0.25
N ALA A 12 -11.04 9.21 -0.02
CA ALA A 12 -11.65 9.64 1.25
C ALA A 12 -12.91 8.83 1.61
N ARG A 13 -13.83 8.61 0.66
CA ARG A 13 -15.09 7.90 0.90
C ARG A 13 -14.87 6.47 1.39
N ALA A 14 -14.06 5.69 0.68
CA ALA A 14 -13.76 4.31 1.06
C ALA A 14 -13.05 4.23 2.42
N ARG A 15 -12.11 5.14 2.69
CA ARG A 15 -11.40 5.21 3.97
C ARG A 15 -12.32 5.55 5.14
N HIS A 16 -13.33 6.38 4.91
CA HIS A 16 -14.34 6.70 5.91
C HIS A 16 -15.19 5.48 6.24
N MET A 17 -15.70 4.78 5.23
CA MET A 17 -16.49 3.56 5.42
C MET A 17 -15.72 2.47 6.17
N MET A 18 -14.45 2.24 5.81
CA MET A 18 -13.59 1.28 6.52
C MET A 18 -13.37 1.66 7.99
N ARG A 19 -13.29 2.97 8.27
CA ARG A 19 -13.16 3.47 9.65
C ARG A 19 -14.45 3.27 10.44
N GLU A 20 -15.61 3.55 9.84
CA GLU A 20 -16.91 3.31 10.47
C GLU A 20 -17.16 1.84 10.76
N GLN A 21 -16.72 0.94 9.88
CA GLN A 21 -16.85 -0.51 10.07
C GLN A 21 -15.83 -1.08 11.05
N GLY A 22 -14.82 -0.31 11.48
CA GLY A 22 -13.78 -0.80 12.39
C GLY A 22 -12.95 -1.94 11.81
N VAL A 23 -12.78 -2.00 10.49
CA VAL A 23 -12.05 -3.08 9.82
C VAL A 23 -10.57 -2.76 9.66
N THR A 24 -9.73 -3.79 9.78
CA THR A 24 -8.32 -3.72 9.37
C THR A 24 -8.25 -3.47 7.86
N ARG A 25 -7.40 -2.53 7.44
CA ARG A 25 -7.32 -2.11 6.03
C ARG A 25 -5.93 -2.33 5.44
N LEU A 26 -5.90 -2.92 4.25
CA LEU A 26 -4.70 -2.96 3.41
C LEU A 26 -4.64 -1.69 2.55
N VAL A 27 -3.66 -0.82 2.82
CA VAL A 27 -3.45 0.44 2.11
C VAL A 27 -2.31 0.28 1.10
N VAL A 28 -2.64 0.50 -0.18
CA VAL A 28 -1.67 0.47 -1.27
C VAL A 28 -1.33 1.88 -1.73
N HIS A 29 -0.03 2.18 -1.87
CA HIS A 29 0.47 3.42 -2.47
C HIS A 29 1.35 3.10 -3.67
N ARG A 30 1.14 3.82 -4.78
CA ARG A 30 1.88 3.64 -6.03
C ARG A 30 2.46 4.96 -6.50
N THR A 31 3.74 4.94 -6.82
CA THR A 31 4.46 5.98 -7.55
C THR A 31 4.90 5.42 -8.91
N PRO A 32 5.42 6.23 -9.84
CA PRO A 32 5.94 5.72 -11.11
C PRO A 32 7.06 4.69 -10.95
N ARG A 33 7.87 4.80 -9.88
CA ARG A 33 9.06 3.97 -9.66
C ARG A 33 8.87 2.87 -8.63
N HIS A 34 7.94 3.03 -7.68
CA HIS A 34 7.82 2.14 -6.53
C HIS A 34 6.35 1.86 -6.17
N ILE A 35 6.13 0.72 -5.52
CA ILE A 35 4.88 0.35 -4.88
C ILE A 35 5.10 -0.02 -3.41
N TYR A 36 4.09 0.28 -2.59
CA TYR A 36 4.08 0.13 -1.14
C TYR A 36 2.72 -0.45 -0.70
N ALA A 37 2.75 -1.32 0.30
CA ALA A 37 1.58 -1.91 0.93
C ALA A 37 1.72 -1.87 2.46
N GLN A 38 0.64 -1.52 3.16
CA GLN A 38 0.59 -1.45 4.62
C GLN A 38 -0.73 -2.03 5.13
N VAL A 39 -0.67 -2.93 6.11
CA VAL A 39 -1.82 -3.40 6.86
C VAL A 39 -1.95 -2.51 8.10
N ILE A 40 -3.03 -1.75 8.18
CA ILE A 40 -3.26 -0.77 9.25
C ILE A 40 -4.39 -1.28 10.14
N ALA A 41 -4.18 -1.21 11.46
CA ALA A 41 -5.17 -1.58 12.47
C ALA A 41 -6.45 -0.72 12.36
N PRO A 42 -7.59 -1.18 12.90
CA PRO A 42 -8.85 -0.43 12.90
C PRO A 42 -8.76 0.98 13.49
N ASN A 43 -7.86 1.18 14.48
CA ASN A 43 -7.61 2.48 15.10
C ASN A 43 -7.05 3.52 14.12
N GLY A 44 -6.48 3.08 12.99
CA GLY A 44 -5.92 3.94 11.94
C GLY A 44 -4.54 4.53 12.25
N SER A 45 -3.97 4.26 13.42
CA SER A 45 -2.70 4.85 13.90
C SER A 45 -1.56 3.84 13.98
N GLU A 46 -1.86 2.55 13.95
CA GLU A 46 -0.86 1.47 14.05
C GLU A 46 -0.76 0.67 12.75
N VAL A 47 0.48 0.39 12.34
CA VAL A 47 0.79 -0.45 11.18
C VAL A 47 1.16 -1.84 11.69
N LEU A 48 0.37 -2.85 11.31
CA LEU A 48 0.56 -4.24 11.71
C LEU A 48 1.63 -4.94 10.86
N ALA A 49 1.58 -4.71 9.54
CA ALA A 49 2.55 -5.24 8.59
C ALA A 49 2.75 -4.23 7.46
N ALA A 50 3.93 -4.25 6.85
CA ALA A 50 4.23 -3.43 5.68
C ALA A 50 5.15 -4.20 4.73
N ALA A 51 5.02 -3.94 3.43
CA ALA A 51 5.96 -4.42 2.42
C ALA A 51 6.09 -3.38 1.29
N SER A 52 7.29 -3.18 0.77
CA SER A 52 7.52 -2.22 -0.30
C SER A 52 8.75 -2.50 -1.15
N THR A 53 8.70 -2.08 -2.40
CA THR A 53 9.83 -2.20 -3.35
C THR A 53 11.07 -1.38 -3.00
N VAL A 54 11.03 -0.58 -1.93
CA VAL A 54 12.22 0.10 -1.39
C VAL A 54 13.00 -0.79 -0.42
N GLU A 55 12.41 -1.89 0.06
CA GLU A 55 13.11 -2.88 0.86
C GLU A 55 14.09 -3.66 0.00
N LYS A 56 15.34 -3.77 0.47
CA LYS A 56 16.42 -4.44 -0.26
C LYS A 56 16.03 -5.85 -0.71
N VAL A 57 15.42 -6.60 0.21
CA VAL A 57 14.94 -7.98 -0.01
C VAL A 57 14.02 -8.08 -1.23
N ILE A 58 13.14 -7.09 -1.44
CA ILE A 58 12.22 -7.09 -2.59
C ILE A 58 12.91 -6.54 -3.82
N SER A 59 13.71 -5.46 -3.68
CA SER A 59 14.38 -4.82 -4.81
C SER A 59 15.41 -5.72 -5.50
N GLU A 60 16.04 -6.65 -4.77
CA GLU A 60 17.01 -7.60 -5.32
C GLU A 60 16.33 -8.73 -6.12
N GLN A 61 15.06 -9.03 -5.83
CA GLN A 61 14.28 -10.08 -6.51
C GLN A 61 13.64 -9.60 -7.82
N VAL A 62 13.66 -8.30 -8.10
CA VAL A 62 12.92 -7.71 -9.23
C VAL A 62 13.81 -6.86 -10.11
N LYS A 63 13.68 -7.03 -11.43
CA LYS A 63 14.44 -6.25 -12.41
C LYS A 63 14.08 -4.76 -12.41
N TYR A 64 12.82 -4.43 -12.09
CA TYR A 64 12.33 -3.05 -12.03
C TYR A 64 11.25 -2.93 -10.95
N THR A 65 11.32 -1.87 -10.15
CA THR A 65 10.49 -1.68 -8.95
C THR A 65 9.10 -1.08 -9.21
N GLY A 66 8.83 -0.63 -10.44
CA GLY A 66 7.59 0.07 -10.82
C GLY A 66 6.68 -0.72 -11.77
N ASN A 67 6.93 -2.01 -11.98
CA ASN A 67 6.15 -2.85 -12.88
C ASN A 67 5.13 -3.74 -12.13
N LYS A 68 4.35 -4.51 -12.90
CA LYS A 68 3.35 -5.45 -12.37
C LYS A 68 4.00 -6.59 -11.56
N ASP A 69 5.18 -7.05 -11.97
CA ASP A 69 5.90 -8.14 -11.30
C ASP A 69 6.31 -7.74 -9.89
N ALA A 70 6.83 -6.53 -9.72
CA ALA A 70 7.17 -5.98 -8.41
C ALA A 70 5.94 -5.80 -7.50
N ALA A 71 4.78 -5.47 -8.09
CA ALA A 71 3.53 -5.43 -7.34
C ALA A 71 3.07 -6.82 -6.86
N ALA A 72 3.28 -7.86 -7.66
CA ALA A 72 2.97 -9.24 -7.27
C ALA A 72 3.85 -9.71 -6.11
N VAL A 73 5.16 -9.41 -6.14
CA VAL A 73 6.10 -9.76 -5.05
C VAL A 73 5.74 -9.02 -3.76
N VAL A 74 5.44 -7.71 -3.82
CA VAL A 74 5.00 -6.94 -2.64
C VAL A 74 3.70 -7.50 -2.07
N GLY A 75 2.74 -7.87 -2.93
CA GLY A 75 1.47 -8.46 -2.52
C GLY A 75 1.64 -9.81 -1.82
N LYS A 76 2.55 -10.65 -2.32
CA LYS A 76 2.89 -11.92 -1.67
C LYS A 76 3.50 -11.69 -0.30
N LEU A 77 4.52 -10.82 -0.21
CA LEU A 77 5.25 -10.62 1.03
C LEU A 77 4.42 -9.97 2.15
N VAL A 78 3.51 -9.05 1.81
CA VAL A 78 2.63 -8.44 2.82
C VAL A 78 1.54 -9.40 3.33
N ALA A 79 1.24 -10.47 2.59
CA ALA A 79 0.31 -11.50 3.04
C ALA A 79 1.00 -12.57 3.90
N GLU A 80 2.31 -12.78 3.68
CA GLU A 80 3.14 -13.69 4.48
C GLU A 80 3.58 -13.08 5.82
N ARG A 81 3.60 -11.74 5.91
CA ARG A 81 3.90 -10.97 7.13
C ARG A 81 2.64 -10.68 7.94
#